data_AF-A0AAV3YAB0-F1
#
_entry.id   AF-A0AAV3YAB0-F1
#
_cell.length_a   1.000
_cell.length_b   1.000
_cell.length_c   1.000
_cell.angle_alpha   90.00
_cell.angle_beta   90.00
_cell.angle_gamma   90.00
#
_symmetry.space_group_name_H-M   'P 1'
#
loop_
_entity.id
_entity.type
_entity.pdbx_description
1 polymer ?
#
loop_
_entity_poly.entity_id
_entity_poly.type
_entity_poly.pdbx_seq_one_letter_code
_entity_poly.pdbx_strand_id
1 'polypeptide(L)'
;MVIKNRRQGKGDMIIDEIRNKEDSTRVQKAVQQPPQGHWTIWGTAIQRSLTWNDVWHMAPLRISFLIRSIYDLLSSNANLV
;
A
#
# COMPACT_ATOMS: atom_id res chain seq x y z
N MET A 1 10.10 -12.65 31.88
CA MET A 1 11.19 -12.41 30.91
C MET A 1 12.25 -13.47 31.16
N VAL A 2 12.32 -14.51 30.33
CA VAL A 2 13.25 -15.65 30.57
C VAL A 2 14.56 -15.34 29.86
N ILE A 3 15.59 -14.97 30.62
CA ILE A 3 16.94 -14.80 30.10
C ILE A 3 17.54 -16.21 29.97
N LYS A 4 17.49 -16.76 28.75
CA LYS A 4 18.09 -18.06 28.44
C LYS A 4 19.57 -17.84 28.10
N ASN A 5 20.46 -17.99 29.08
CA ASN A 5 21.91 -17.97 28.85
C ASN A 5 22.33 -19.24 28.09
N ARG A 6 22.33 -19.17 26.75
CA ARG A 6 22.85 -20.22 25.87
C ARG A 6 24.32 -19.89 25.56
N ARG A 7 25.25 -20.84 25.79
CA ARG A 7 26.60 -20.73 25.23
C ARG A 7 26.47 -20.83 23.69
N GLN A 8 26.48 -19.69 23.01
CA GLN A 8 26.38 -19.63 21.54
C GLN A 8 27.75 -19.94 20.93
N GLY A 9 27.79 -20.94 20.04
CA GLY A 9 28.95 -21.15 19.18
C GLY A 9 29.10 -19.98 18.20
N LYS A 10 30.27 -19.84 17.56
CA LYS A 10 30.47 -18.82 16.51
C LYS A 10 29.40 -18.88 15.40
N GLY A 11 28.94 -20.08 15.04
CA GLY A 11 27.87 -20.28 14.07
C GLY A 11 26.51 -19.76 14.55
N ASP A 12 26.17 -19.94 15.83
CA ASP A 12 24.92 -19.44 16.39
C ASP A 12 24.88 -17.91 16.37
N MET A 13 26.00 -17.26 16.71
CA MET A 13 26.11 -15.80 16.67
C MET A 13 25.92 -15.25 15.25
N ILE A 14 26.50 -15.90 14.23
CA ILE A 14 26.35 -15.49 12.83
C ILE A 14 24.90 -15.66 12.37
N ILE A 15 24.25 -16.77 12.74
CA ILE A 15 22.84 -17.02 12.39
C ILE A 15 21.93 -15.98 13.03
N ASP A 16 22.14 -15.66 14.31
CA ASP A 16 21.34 -14.66 15.02
C ASP A 16 21.53 -13.26 14.43
N GLU A 17 22.75 -12.91 14.01
CA GLU A 17 23.04 -11.63 13.36
C GLU A 17 22.39 -11.52 11.97
N ILE A 18 22.45 -12.57 11.15
CA ILE A 18 21.75 -12.64 9.86
C ILE A 18 20.25 -12.49 10.07
N ARG A 19 19.68 -13.21 11.05
CA ARG A 19 18.26 -13.15 11.35
C ARG A 19 17.81 -11.76 11.79
N ASN A 20 18.58 -11.09 12.65
CA ASN A 20 18.30 -9.71 13.06
C ASN A 20 18.33 -8.73 11.88
N LYS A 21 19.25 -8.93 10.94
CA LYS A 21 19.33 -8.11 9.72
C LYS A 21 18.13 -8.34 8.80
N GLU A 22 17.68 -9.57 8.64
CA GLU A 22 16.46 -9.86 7.88
C GLU A 22 15.21 -9.32 8.57
N ASP A 23 15.08 -9.50 9.88
CA ASP A 23 13.92 -9.04 10.65
C ASP A 23 13.83 -7.52 10.68
N SER A 24 14.96 -6.81 10.78
CA SER A 24 14.97 -5.35 10.62
C SER A 24 14.51 -4.92 9.23
N THR A 25 14.93 -5.63 8.17
CA THR A 25 14.46 -5.37 6.80
C THR A 25 12.95 -5.64 6.64
N ARG A 26 12.44 -6.73 7.23
CA ARG A 26 11.00 -7.05 7.22
C ARG A 26 10.18 -5.98 7.95
N VAL A 27 10.65 -5.51 9.10
CA VAL A 27 10.00 -4.44 9.87
C VAL A 27 10.03 -3.13 9.09
N GLN A 28 11.17 -2.76 8.50
CA GLN A 28 11.27 -1.58 7.64
C GLN A 28 10.29 -1.64 6.47
N LYS A 29 10.14 -2.81 5.84
CA LYS A 29 9.18 -3.00 4.75
C LYS A 29 7.74 -2.89 5.24
N ALA A 30 7.42 -3.49 6.39
CA ALA A 30 6.08 -3.43 6.98
C ALA A 30 5.66 -2.00 7.35
N VAL A 31 6.57 -1.19 7.93
CA VAL A 31 6.30 0.22 8.27
C VAL A 31 6.09 1.09 7.03
N GLN A 32 6.74 0.76 5.91
CA GLN A 32 6.54 1.45 4.63
C GLN A 32 5.24 1.05 3.92
N GLN A 33 4.59 -0.05 4.34
CA GLN A 33 3.30 -0.41 3.76
C GLN A 33 2.21 0.47 4.37
N PRO A 34 1.35 1.11 3.55
CA PRO A 34 0.17 1.78 4.06
C PRO A 34 -0.68 0.80 4.88
N PRO A 35 -1.40 1.27 5.92
CA PRO A 35 -2.36 0.44 6.63
C PRO A 35 -3.27 -0.29 5.63
N GLN A 36 -3.49 -1.59 5.84
CA GLN A 36 -4.43 -2.33 5.01
C GLN A 36 -5.79 -1.63 5.04
N GLY A 37 -6.38 -1.41 3.86
CA GLY A 37 -7.62 -0.65 3.75
C GLY A 37 -7.46 0.87 3.75
N HIS A 38 -6.25 1.44 3.82
CA HIS A 38 -6.09 2.90 3.66
C HIS A 38 -6.58 3.40 2.28
N TRP A 39 -6.58 2.53 1.25
CA TRP A 39 -7.12 2.82 -0.07
C TRP A 39 -8.65 2.78 -0.17
N THR A 40 -9.36 2.23 0.83
CA THR A 40 -10.83 2.30 0.90
C THR A 40 -11.32 3.56 1.61
N ILE A 41 -10.40 4.31 2.22
CA ILE A 41 -10.69 5.56 2.92
C ILE A 41 -10.61 6.70 1.89
N TRP A 42 -11.75 7.14 1.40
CA TRP A 42 -11.88 8.27 0.46
C TRP A 42 -11.62 9.65 1.11
N GLY A 43 -10.95 9.71 2.26
CA GLY A 43 -10.78 10.92 3.07
C GLY A 43 -9.96 12.03 2.37
N THR A 44 -9.12 11.68 1.40
CA THR A 44 -8.34 12.61 0.57
C THR A 44 -8.93 12.81 -0.82
N ALA A 45 -9.99 12.06 -1.18
CA ALA A 45 -10.57 12.14 -2.50
C ALA A 45 -11.39 13.42 -2.64
N ILE A 46 -11.11 14.18 -3.70
CA ILE A 46 -11.90 15.37 -4.02
C ILE A 46 -13.28 14.91 -4.49
N GLN A 47 -14.30 15.12 -3.65
CA GLN A 47 -15.68 14.87 -4.05
C GLN A 47 -16.04 15.80 -5.21
N ARG A 48 -16.32 15.22 -6.37
CA ARG A 48 -16.85 15.95 -7.52
C ARG A 48 -18.26 15.46 -7.83
N SER A 49 -19.24 16.33 -7.68
CA SER A 49 -20.58 16.13 -8.21
C SER A 49 -20.65 16.63 -9.65
N LEU A 50 -21.03 15.77 -10.59
CA LEU A 50 -21.33 16.17 -11.96
C LEU A 50 -22.85 16.27 -12.12
N THR A 51 -23.34 17.40 -12.62
CA THR A 51 -24.75 17.52 -12.99
C THR A 51 -24.99 16.91 -14.37
N TRP A 52 -26.24 16.57 -14.68
CA TRP A 52 -26.61 16.08 -16.00
C TRP A 52 -26.26 17.10 -17.10
N ASN A 53 -26.42 18.39 -16.80
CA ASN A 53 -26.05 19.46 -17.71
C ASN A 53 -24.53 19.46 -18.00
N ASP A 54 -23.69 19.24 -16.99
CA ASP A 54 -22.24 19.16 -17.19
C ASP A 54 -21.87 18.01 -18.12
N VAL A 55 -22.52 16.86 -17.97
CA VAL A 55 -22.28 15.67 -18.80
C VAL A 55 -22.62 15.96 -20.27
N TRP A 56 -23.74 16.62 -20.55
CA TRP A 56 -24.14 16.95 -21.92
C TRP A 56 -23.20 17.93 -22.63
N HIS A 57 -22.57 18.83 -21.87
CA HIS A 57 -21.70 19.88 -22.43
C HIS A 57 -20.21 19.52 -22.36
N MET A 58 -19.85 18.39 -21.75
CA MET A 58 -18.47 17.92 -21.70
C MET A 58 -18.03 17.27 -23.01
N ALA A 59 -16.80 17.55 -23.41
CA ALA A 59 -16.16 16.82 -24.49
C ALA A 59 -16.15 15.30 -24.18
N PRO A 60 -16.50 14.42 -25.13
CA PRO A 60 -16.59 12.97 -24.89
C PRO A 60 -15.30 12.37 -24.31
N LEU A 61 -14.14 12.82 -24.78
CA LEU A 61 -12.83 12.37 -24.29
C LEU A 61 -12.59 12.75 -22.81
N ARG A 62 -13.16 13.87 -22.35
CA ARG A 62 -13.03 14.34 -20.96
C ARG A 62 -13.83 13.47 -20.01
N ILE A 63 -15.04 13.06 -20.42
CA ILE A 63 -15.89 12.13 -19.65
C ILE A 63 -15.20 10.76 -19.57
N SER A 64 -14.70 10.28 -20.71
CA SER A 64 -13.98 9.00 -20.81
C SER A 64 -12.73 8.96 -19.92
N PHE A 65 -11.98 10.07 -19.88
CA PHE A 65 -10.84 10.24 -18.99
C PHE A 65 -11.25 10.26 -17.52
N LEU A 66 -12.28 11.05 -17.16
CA LEU A 66 -12.78 11.13 -15.78
C LEU A 66 -13.18 9.75 -15.25
N ILE A 67 -13.97 9.00 -16.01
CA ILE A 67 -14.40 7.66 -15.64
C ILE A 67 -13.18 6.76 -15.43
N ARG A 68 -12.27 6.65 -16.42
CA ARG A 68 -11.09 5.79 -16.30
C ARG A 68 -10.19 6.19 -15.14
N SER A 69 -9.97 7.49 -14.92
CA SER A 69 -9.13 7.96 -13.80
C SER A 69 -9.64 7.46 -12.44
N ILE A 70 -10.96 7.38 -12.25
CA ILE A 70 -11.55 6.86 -11.01
C ILE A 70 -11.36 5.34 -10.89
N TYR A 71 -11.52 4.61 -12.00
CA TYR A 71 -11.38 3.14 -12.00
C TYR A 71 -9.91 2.67 -11.97
N ASP A 72 -9.00 3.40 -12.61
CA ASP A 72 -7.56 3.10 -12.61
C ASP A 72 -6.93 3.40 -11.23
N LEU A 73 -7.44 4.41 -10.52
CA LEU A 73 -7.06 4.71 -9.14
C LEU A 73 -7.68 3.74 -8.12
N LEU A 74 -8.70 2.97 -8.49
CA LEU A 74 -9.19 1.91 -7.64
C LEU A 74 -8.18 0.77 -7.71
N SER A 75 -7.50 0.48 -6.59
CA SER A 75 -6.64 -0.68 -6.45
C SER A 75 -7.48 -1.97 -6.49
N SER A 76 -7.95 -2.34 -7.67
CA SER A 76 -8.51 -3.65 -7.95
C SER A 76 -7.35 -4.64 -8.12
N ASN A 77 -7.54 -5.90 -7.73
CA ASN A 77 -6.55 -6.96 -7.97
C ASN A 77 -6.13 -7.07 -9.46
N ALA A 78 -6.91 -6.53 -10.39
CA ALA A 78 -6.57 -6.45 -11.81
C ALA A 78 -5.52 -5.38 -12.17
N ASN A 79 -5.29 -4.38 -11.31
CA ASN A 79 -4.37 -3.25 -11.55
C ASN A 79 -3.02 -3.40 -10.82
N LEU A 80 -2.84 -4.50 -10.07
CA LEU A 80 -1.58 -4.85 -9.41
C LEU A 80 -1.02 -6.09 -10.10
N VAL A 81 -0.23 -5.89 -11.17
CA VAL A 81 0.59 -6.94 -11.81
C VAL A 81 1.73 -7.36 -10.87
#